data_AF-A0AA36IF89-F1
#
_entry.id   AF-A0AA36IF89-F1
#
_cell.length_a   1.000
_cell.length_b   1.000
_cell.length_c   1.000
_cell.angle_alpha   90.00
_cell.angle_beta   90.00
_cell.angle_gamma   90.00
#
_symmetry.space_group_name_H-M   'P 1'
#
loop_
_entity.id
_entity.type
_entity.pdbx_description
1 polymer ?
#
loop_
_entity_poly.entity_id
_entity_poly.type
_entity_poly.pdbx_seq_one_letter_code
_entity_poly.pdbx_strand_id
1 'polypeptide(L)'
;MKVYYPYLLMNKKRYAGLYWTSPEKYDKLDAKGIETVRRDNCDLVRQLVETSLRTILIDGSVPKAIEIAQKAVSDLLQNKIDLSLLVITKSLGRGAHAEDYAVKQAHVELAERMRKRDPTTAPGSGDRVPYVIVSGSKGAKAYERSEDPLFALENNLSIDAQYYIEHQLQLPLLRIFGPIMGDDSKAQSLLFSGAHTRKLHTPTPQGNALAKFVTKSLRCMGCKEISWFWARMGFSTTCRIWTSSRSWKDVAEPRVPTTSCTRQQQHWWTLLSRACGWAQTTWTGPLGKTTPAQSRRTMRMTPRHWWR
;
A
#
# COMPACT_ATOMS: atom_id res chain seq x y z
N MET A 1 -38.89 10.26 9.97
CA MET A 1 -38.00 11.41 10.30
C MET A 1 -36.56 10.90 10.25
N LYS A 2 -35.60 11.68 9.75
CA LYS A 2 -34.20 11.23 9.65
C LYS A 2 -33.43 11.76 10.84
N VAL A 3 -32.80 10.86 11.60
CA VAL A 3 -32.03 11.22 12.80
C VAL A 3 -30.62 10.69 12.65
N TYR A 4 -29.63 11.49 13.07
CA TYR A 4 -28.23 11.08 13.15
C TYR A 4 -27.82 10.89 14.60
N TYR A 5 -27.38 9.69 14.94
CA TYR A 5 -26.87 9.38 16.27
C TYR A 5 -25.98 8.13 16.25
N PRO A 6 -24.70 8.17 16.60
CA PRO A 6 -23.87 9.35 16.87
C PRO A 6 -23.61 10.19 15.60
N TYR A 7 -23.26 11.47 15.81
CA TYR A 7 -22.97 12.44 14.76
C TYR A 7 -21.60 13.10 14.99
N LEU A 8 -20.79 13.14 13.93
CA LEU A 8 -19.46 13.74 13.91
C LEU A 8 -19.40 14.82 12.83
N LEU A 9 -19.33 16.07 13.26
CA LEU A 9 -19.11 17.22 12.39
C LEU A 9 -17.63 17.61 12.43
N MET A 10 -16.94 17.51 11.29
CA MET A 10 -15.54 17.90 11.19
C MET A 10 -15.36 19.30 10.59
N ASN A 11 -16.11 19.61 9.54
CA ASN A 11 -15.98 20.85 8.79
C ASN A 11 -17.26 21.15 7.98
N LYS A 12 -17.34 22.34 7.39
CA LYS A 12 -18.42 22.68 6.46
C LYS A 12 -18.47 21.66 5.31
N LYS A 13 -19.66 21.09 5.05
CA LYS A 13 -19.90 20.01 4.07
C LYS A 13 -19.11 18.72 4.34
N ARG A 14 -18.61 18.51 5.56
CA ARG A 14 -17.83 17.33 5.96
C ARG A 14 -18.35 16.77 7.29
N TYR A 15 -19.18 15.75 7.22
CA TYR A 15 -19.78 15.11 8.38
C TYR A 15 -19.93 13.60 8.18
N ALA A 16 -19.90 12.88 9.29
CA ALA A 16 -20.23 11.47 9.37
C ALA A 16 -21.28 11.25 10.47
N GLY A 17 -22.17 10.29 10.28
CA GLY A 17 -23.05 9.84 11.35
C GLY A 17 -23.75 8.55 10.98
N LEU A 18 -24.26 7.85 12.00
CA LEU A 18 -25.17 6.74 11.75
C LEU A 18 -26.54 7.28 11.40
N TYR A 19 -27.10 6.76 10.31
CA TYR A 19 -28.38 7.17 9.77
C TYR A 19 -29.49 6.25 10.31
N TRP A 20 -30.50 6.84 10.95
CA TRP A 20 -31.63 6.12 11.53
C TRP A 20 -32.94 6.55 10.89
N THR A 21 -33.71 5.57 10.40
CA THR A 21 -35.12 5.72 9.99
C THR A 21 -36.08 5.21 11.05
N SER A 22 -35.71 4.13 11.72
CA SER A 22 -36.41 3.52 12.87
C SER A 22 -35.52 3.54 14.11
N PRO A 23 -36.07 3.54 15.33
CA PRO A 23 -35.29 3.57 16.58
C PRO A 23 -34.58 2.25 16.92
N GLU A 24 -34.94 1.14 16.28
CA GLU A 24 -34.43 -0.20 16.67
C GLU A 24 -33.04 -0.50 16.07
N LYS A 25 -32.77 -0.04 14.85
CA LYS A 25 -31.53 -0.33 14.13
C LYS A 25 -31.13 0.83 13.23
N TYR A 26 -29.81 1.08 13.16
CA TYR A 26 -29.24 1.99 12.18
C TYR A 26 -29.25 1.38 10.78
N ASP A 27 -29.53 2.18 9.76
CA ASP A 27 -29.57 1.69 8.37
C ASP A 27 -28.17 1.63 7.77
N LYS A 28 -27.40 2.72 7.92
CA LYS A 28 -26.08 2.88 7.31
C LYS A 28 -25.27 3.98 7.98
N LEU A 29 -23.96 3.92 7.77
CA LEU A 29 -23.04 5.03 8.06
C LEU A 29 -23.08 6.00 6.89
N ASP A 30 -23.58 7.22 7.11
CA ASP A 30 -23.57 8.28 6.09
C ASP A 30 -22.32 9.16 6.29
N ALA A 31 -21.49 9.23 5.25
CA ALA A 31 -20.28 10.02 5.21
C ALA A 31 -20.37 11.00 4.04
N LYS A 32 -20.44 12.31 4.33
CA LYS A 32 -20.55 13.36 3.31
C LYS A 32 -19.29 14.21 3.30
N GLY A 33 -18.70 14.39 2.12
CA GLY A 33 -17.50 15.21 1.91
C GLY A 33 -16.22 14.69 2.57
N ILE A 34 -16.27 13.47 3.14
CA ILE A 34 -15.13 12.77 3.72
C ILE A 34 -14.30 12.16 2.60
N GLU A 35 -13.02 11.93 2.85
CA GLU A 35 -12.07 11.32 1.94
C GLU A 35 -12.52 9.95 1.40
N THR A 36 -13.45 9.27 2.08
CA THR A 36 -14.02 7.99 1.63
C THR A 36 -14.88 8.11 0.37
N VAL A 37 -15.58 9.23 0.21
CA VAL A 37 -16.43 9.49 -0.97
C VAL A 37 -15.68 10.23 -2.08
N ARG A 38 -14.41 10.60 -1.85
CA ARG A 38 -13.57 11.31 -2.81
C ARG A 38 -12.71 10.32 -3.60
N ARG A 39 -12.69 10.46 -4.93
CA ARG A 39 -12.00 9.55 -5.86
C ARG A 39 -10.51 9.87 -6.06
N ASP A 40 -10.05 11.02 -5.55
CA ASP A 40 -8.71 11.54 -5.82
C ASP A 40 -7.65 11.08 -4.79
N ASN A 41 -8.06 10.32 -3.78
CA ASN A 41 -7.19 9.77 -2.75
C ASN A 41 -6.83 8.31 -3.07
N CYS A 42 -5.76 7.80 -2.46
CA CYS A 42 -5.45 6.37 -2.57
C CYS A 42 -6.50 5.51 -1.84
N ASP A 43 -6.68 4.28 -2.31
CA ASP A 43 -7.68 3.37 -1.77
C ASP A 43 -7.38 2.99 -0.30
N LEU A 44 -6.09 2.96 0.06
CA LEU A 44 -5.64 2.77 1.45
C LEU A 44 -6.29 3.79 2.40
N VAL A 45 -6.30 5.08 2.04
CA VAL A 45 -6.89 6.14 2.86
C VAL A 45 -8.39 5.94 3.00
N ARG A 46 -9.06 5.57 1.91
CA ARG A 46 -10.51 5.31 1.92
C ARG A 46 -10.84 4.18 2.89
N GLN A 47 -10.15 3.05 2.79
CA GLN A 47 -10.36 1.89 3.66
C GLN A 47 -10.03 2.22 5.12
N LEU A 48 -8.93 2.93 5.35
CA LEU A 48 -8.51 3.29 6.70
C LEU A 48 -9.52 4.22 7.37
N VAL A 49 -9.92 5.30 6.70
CA VAL A 49 -10.90 6.26 7.23
C VAL A 49 -12.24 5.60 7.47
N GLU A 50 -12.72 4.76 6.54
CA GLU A 50 -13.98 4.02 6.72
C GLU A 50 -13.92 3.09 7.93
N THR A 51 -12.81 2.38 8.11
CA THR A 51 -12.60 1.48 9.25
C THR A 51 -12.52 2.26 10.56
N SER A 52 -11.75 3.34 10.61
CA SER A 52 -11.67 4.21 11.79
C SER A 52 -13.02 4.80 12.16
N LEU A 53 -13.79 5.31 11.19
CA LEU A 53 -15.13 5.84 11.44
C LEU A 53 -16.10 4.77 11.94
N ARG A 54 -16.05 3.55 11.39
CA ARG A 54 -16.85 2.43 11.90
C ARG A 54 -16.49 2.09 13.34
N THR A 55 -15.20 1.97 13.66
CA THR A 55 -14.75 1.66 15.03
C THR A 55 -15.13 2.76 16.03
N ILE A 56 -15.12 4.03 15.62
CA ILE A 56 -15.51 5.14 16.49
C ILE A 56 -17.03 5.22 16.66
N LEU A 57 -17.80 5.15 15.57
CA LEU A 57 -19.24 5.41 15.60
C LEU A 57 -20.08 4.17 15.95
N ILE A 58 -19.59 2.96 15.65
CA ILE A 58 -20.30 1.69 15.91
C ILE A 58 -19.75 1.05 17.18
N ASP A 59 -18.43 0.80 17.24
CA ASP A 59 -17.83 0.13 18.40
C ASP A 59 -17.65 1.08 19.61
N GLY A 60 -17.72 2.39 19.40
CA GLY A 60 -17.50 3.40 20.45
C GLY A 60 -16.07 3.45 20.99
N SER A 61 -15.09 2.87 20.27
CA SER A 61 -13.72 2.71 20.77
C SER A 61 -12.71 3.55 20.00
N VAL A 62 -12.37 4.70 20.56
CA VAL A 62 -11.26 5.55 20.10
C VAL A 62 -9.89 4.85 20.15
N PRO A 63 -9.51 4.12 21.24
CA PRO A 63 -8.18 3.50 21.30
C PRO A 63 -7.99 2.43 20.22
N LYS A 64 -9.02 1.62 19.95
CA LYS A 64 -8.97 0.62 18.87
C LYS A 64 -8.80 1.27 17.49
N ALA A 65 -9.42 2.43 17.25
CA ALA A 65 -9.25 3.17 16.01
C ALA A 65 -7.82 3.71 15.85
N ILE A 66 -7.18 4.13 16.95
CA ILE A 66 -5.77 4.57 16.97
C ILE A 66 -4.83 3.40 16.65
N GLU A 67 -5.05 2.22 17.24
CA GLU A 67 -4.25 1.03 16.95
C GLU A 67 -4.31 0.63 15.47
N ILE A 68 -5.51 0.71 14.86
CA ILE A 68 -5.70 0.43 13.43
C ILE A 68 -4.90 1.42 12.58
N ALA A 69 -4.94 2.72 12.90
CA ALA A 69 -4.17 3.74 12.20
C ALA A 69 -2.65 3.54 12.35
N GLN A 70 -2.17 3.28 13.57
CA GLN A 70 -0.76 3.01 13.83
C GLN A 70 -0.26 1.76 13.11
N LYS A 71 -1.09 0.72 13.04
CA LYS A 71 -0.79 -0.50 12.29
C LYS A 71 -0.67 -0.21 10.80
N ALA A 72 -1.60 0.54 10.21
CA ALA A 72 -1.53 0.92 8.79
C ALA A 72 -0.27 1.72 8.47
N VAL A 73 0.13 2.66 9.33
CA VAL A 73 1.39 3.42 9.19
C VAL A 73 2.61 2.50 9.28
N SER A 74 2.63 1.57 10.25
CA SER A 74 3.70 0.58 10.40
C SER A 74 3.83 -0.33 9.17
N ASP A 75 2.71 -0.81 8.63
CA ASP A 75 2.68 -1.69 7.47
C ASP A 75 3.13 -0.94 6.19
N LEU A 76 2.78 0.35 6.07
CA LEU A 76 3.24 1.21 4.98
C LEU A 76 4.77 1.41 5.02
N LEU A 77 5.33 1.73 6.19
CA LEU A 77 6.77 1.92 6.39
C LEU A 77 7.58 0.63 6.23
N GLN A 78 6.93 -0.52 6.42
CA GLN A 78 7.53 -1.84 6.24
C GLN A 78 7.36 -2.39 4.81
N ASN A 79 6.74 -1.62 3.91
CA ASN A 79 6.44 -2.02 2.53
C ASN A 79 5.62 -3.33 2.45
N LYS A 80 4.66 -3.49 3.36
CA LYS A 80 3.74 -4.65 3.44
C LYS A 80 2.39 -4.41 2.77
N ILE A 81 2.17 -3.19 2.27
CA ILE A 81 0.92 -2.78 1.64
C ILE A 81 1.00 -3.05 0.14
N ASP A 82 -0.07 -3.60 -0.41
CA ASP A 82 -0.18 -3.88 -1.85
C ASP A 82 -0.17 -2.59 -2.68
N LEU A 83 0.53 -2.64 -3.82
CA LEU A 83 0.64 -1.51 -4.76
C LEU A 83 -0.73 -0.99 -5.20
N SER A 84 -1.72 -1.88 -5.37
CA SER A 84 -3.09 -1.54 -5.77
C SER A 84 -3.77 -0.53 -4.83
N LEU A 85 -3.48 -0.61 -3.52
CA LEU A 85 -4.04 0.29 -2.51
C LEU A 85 -3.40 1.68 -2.53
N LEU A 86 -2.23 1.81 -3.17
CA LEU A 86 -1.44 3.04 -3.24
C LEU A 86 -1.64 3.80 -4.55
N VAL A 87 -2.40 3.24 -5.50
CA VAL A 87 -2.73 3.90 -6.77
C VAL A 87 -3.63 5.10 -6.50
N ILE A 88 -3.23 6.24 -7.05
CA ILE A 88 -3.99 7.50 -7.05
C ILE A 88 -4.50 7.73 -8.47
N THR A 89 -5.76 8.13 -8.62
CA THR A 89 -6.31 8.44 -9.95
C THR A 89 -6.74 9.90 -10.05
N LYS A 90 -6.35 10.59 -11.12
CA LYS A 90 -6.80 11.95 -11.42
C LYS A 90 -7.25 12.06 -12.87
N SER A 91 -8.32 12.81 -13.10
CA SER A 91 -8.81 13.12 -14.45
C SER A 91 -7.90 14.13 -15.13
N LEU A 92 -7.52 13.84 -16.38
CA LEU A 92 -6.91 14.82 -17.27
C LEU A 92 -7.96 15.83 -17.72
N GLY A 93 -7.66 17.11 -17.58
CA GLY A 93 -8.54 18.17 -18.06
C GLY A 93 -8.55 18.28 -19.59
N ARG A 94 -9.28 19.30 -20.08
CA ARG A 94 -9.33 19.61 -21.52
C ARG A 94 -8.01 20.16 -22.08
N GLY A 95 -7.13 20.66 -21.23
CA GLY A 95 -5.71 20.87 -21.57
C GLY A 95 -4.98 19.55 -21.35
N ALA A 96 -4.71 18.81 -22.43
CA ALA A 96 -4.03 17.51 -22.35
C ALA A 96 -2.49 17.65 -22.36
N HIS A 97 -2.00 18.89 -22.37
CA HIS A 97 -0.59 19.23 -22.49
C HIS A 97 -0.10 19.96 -21.23
N ALA A 98 1.14 19.72 -20.82
CA ALA A 98 1.77 20.33 -19.66
C ALA A 98 1.87 21.85 -19.78
N GLU A 99 1.85 22.37 -21.01
CA GLU A 99 1.91 23.79 -21.34
C GLU A 99 0.61 24.54 -21.01
N ASP A 100 -0.52 23.84 -20.96
CA ASP A 100 -1.83 24.43 -20.67
C ASP A 100 -2.04 24.71 -19.16
N TYR A 101 -1.17 24.17 -18.30
CA TYR A 101 -1.28 24.30 -16.85
C TYR A 101 -0.24 25.26 -16.28
N ALA A 102 -0.72 26.30 -15.59
CA ALA A 102 0.15 27.23 -14.86
C ALA A 102 1.03 26.54 -13.79
N VAL A 103 0.59 25.38 -13.27
CA VAL A 103 1.34 24.59 -12.29
C VAL A 103 1.44 23.14 -12.77
N LYS A 104 2.67 22.67 -12.95
CA LYS A 104 2.97 21.28 -13.35
C LYS A 104 2.34 20.28 -12.39
N GLN A 105 1.50 19.40 -12.93
CA GLN A 105 0.80 18.36 -12.19
C GLN A 105 1.37 16.98 -12.48
N ALA A 106 1.37 16.10 -11.47
CA ALA A 106 1.95 14.76 -11.57
C ALA A 106 1.29 13.84 -12.60
N HIS A 107 -0.02 13.95 -12.80
CA HIS A 107 -0.77 13.14 -13.76
C HIS A 107 -0.61 13.63 -15.20
N VAL A 108 -0.37 14.93 -15.41
CA VAL A 108 -0.13 15.53 -16.73
C VAL A 108 1.27 15.16 -17.22
N GLU A 109 2.29 15.37 -16.39
CA GLU A 109 3.68 14.99 -16.70
C GLU A 109 3.83 13.46 -16.88
N LEU A 110 3.02 12.66 -16.19
CA LEU A 110 2.98 11.20 -16.43
C LEU A 110 2.36 10.88 -17.79
N ALA A 111 1.22 11.49 -18.13
CA ALA A 111 0.55 11.25 -19.42
C ALA A 111 1.46 11.60 -20.61
N GLU A 112 2.22 12.69 -20.51
CA GLU A 112 3.21 13.04 -21.54
C GLU A 112 4.37 12.05 -21.61
N ARG A 113 4.88 11.57 -20.45
CA ARG A 113 5.91 10.53 -20.43
C ARG A 113 5.41 9.21 -21.01
N MET A 114 4.17 8.82 -20.72
CA MET A 114 3.54 7.64 -21.34
C MET A 114 3.43 7.83 -22.86
N ARG A 115 3.02 9.01 -23.34
CA ARG A 115 2.95 9.32 -24.77
C ARG A 115 4.31 9.24 -25.47
N LYS A 116 5.39 9.65 -24.79
CA LYS A 116 6.77 9.54 -25.29
C LYS A 116 7.29 8.10 -25.32
N ARG A 117 6.84 7.24 -24.39
CA ARG A 117 7.18 5.81 -24.33
C ARG A 117 6.41 5.05 -25.40
N ASP A 118 5.08 5.06 -25.31
CA ASP A 118 4.16 4.33 -26.17
C ASP A 118 2.92 5.18 -26.51
N PRO A 119 2.84 5.77 -27.71
CA PRO A 119 1.71 6.64 -28.11
C PRO A 119 0.35 5.94 -28.11
N THR A 120 0.32 4.61 -28.28
CA THR A 120 -0.93 3.82 -28.42
C THR A 120 -1.65 3.61 -27.09
N THR A 121 -0.92 3.60 -25.98
CA THR A 121 -1.47 3.31 -24.64
C THR A 121 -1.66 4.59 -23.82
N ALA A 122 -1.28 5.73 -24.38
CA ALA A 122 -1.32 7.01 -23.69
C ALA A 122 -2.77 7.48 -23.45
N PRO A 123 -3.07 8.02 -22.26
CA PRO A 123 -4.41 8.49 -21.91
C PRO A 123 -4.79 9.76 -22.70
N GLY A 124 -6.07 9.86 -23.06
CA GLY A 124 -6.66 11.02 -23.74
C GLY A 124 -7.11 12.12 -22.79
N SER A 125 -7.57 13.24 -23.36
CA SER A 125 -8.26 14.28 -22.59
C SER A 125 -9.56 13.76 -22.01
N GLY A 126 -9.80 13.99 -20.72
CA GLY A 126 -10.97 13.50 -20.00
C GLY A 126 -10.79 12.13 -19.32
N ASP A 127 -9.76 11.37 -19.67
CA ASP A 127 -9.47 10.08 -19.03
C ASP A 127 -8.91 10.26 -17.61
N ARG A 128 -9.12 9.25 -16.76
CA ARG A 128 -8.47 9.20 -15.44
C ARG A 128 -7.15 8.44 -15.55
N VAL A 129 -6.07 9.11 -15.18
CA VAL A 129 -4.72 8.56 -15.18
C VAL A 129 -4.42 7.98 -13.80
N PRO A 130 -4.21 6.66 -13.67
CA PRO A 130 -3.70 6.04 -12.46
C PRO A 130 -2.19 6.29 -12.35
N TYR A 131 -1.72 6.61 -11.16
CA TYR A 131 -0.29 6.76 -10.89
C TYR A 131 0.07 6.41 -9.46
N VAL A 132 1.34 6.08 -9.25
CA VAL A 132 1.95 5.89 -7.94
C VAL A 132 3.15 6.82 -7.78
N ILE A 133 3.50 7.17 -6.55
CA ILE A 133 4.67 8.01 -6.28
C ILE A 133 5.85 7.14 -5.86
N VAL A 134 6.87 7.11 -6.70
CA VAL A 134 8.11 6.38 -6.44
C VAL A 134 9.09 7.21 -5.62
N SER A 135 10.03 6.52 -4.98
CA SER A 135 11.15 7.17 -4.29
C SER A 135 12.10 7.77 -5.34
N GLY A 136 12.33 9.07 -5.25
CA GLY A 136 13.28 9.80 -6.11
C GLY A 136 14.46 10.35 -5.31
N SER A 137 15.22 11.25 -5.94
CA SER A 137 16.25 12.02 -5.26
C SER A 137 15.65 12.93 -4.19
N LYS A 138 16.45 13.25 -3.16
CA LYS A 138 16.03 14.12 -2.06
C LYS A 138 15.67 15.50 -2.62
N GLY A 139 14.41 15.92 -2.45
CA GLY A 139 13.90 17.20 -2.97
C GLY A 139 13.27 17.13 -4.38
N ALA A 140 13.26 15.96 -5.04
CA ALA A 140 12.55 15.80 -6.30
C ALA A 140 11.04 16.04 -6.11
N LYS A 141 10.47 16.82 -7.03
CA LYS A 141 9.07 17.24 -6.92
C LYS A 141 8.14 16.07 -7.25
N ALA A 142 6.93 16.09 -6.71
CA ALA A 142 5.99 14.97 -6.84
C ALA A 142 5.63 14.65 -8.30
N TYR A 143 5.72 15.61 -9.23
CA TYR A 143 5.41 15.38 -10.63
C TYR A 143 6.50 14.63 -11.41
N GLU A 144 7.74 14.65 -10.93
CA GLU A 144 8.87 13.90 -11.52
C GLU A 144 8.88 12.45 -11.04
N ARG A 145 8.28 12.24 -9.86
CA ARG A 145 8.24 10.96 -9.15
C ARG A 145 6.96 10.17 -9.38
N SER A 146 6.01 10.68 -10.15
CA SER A 146 4.85 9.88 -10.54
C SER A 146 5.26 8.85 -11.58
N GLU A 147 4.79 7.62 -11.46
CA GLU A 147 4.95 6.58 -12.46
C GLU A 147 3.66 5.80 -12.64
N ASP A 148 3.53 5.15 -13.79
CA ASP A 148 2.43 4.24 -14.06
C ASP A 148 2.56 2.99 -13.16
N PRO A 149 1.46 2.48 -12.56
CA PRO A 149 1.53 1.33 -11.66
C PRO A 149 2.08 0.06 -12.32
N LEU A 150 1.78 -0.18 -13.61
CA LEU A 150 2.27 -1.35 -14.33
C LEU A 150 3.77 -1.20 -14.59
N PHE A 151 4.19 -0.03 -15.06
CA PHE A 151 5.62 0.27 -15.25
C PHE A 151 6.42 0.15 -13.95
N ALA A 152 5.86 0.63 -12.83
CA ALA A 152 6.50 0.52 -11.51
C ALA A 152 6.64 -0.93 -11.04
N LEU A 153 5.66 -1.79 -11.35
CA LEU A 153 5.70 -3.21 -11.04
C LEU A 153 6.75 -3.95 -11.88
N GLU A 154 6.75 -3.73 -13.19
CA GLU A 154 7.69 -4.37 -14.12
C GLU A 154 9.15 -4.01 -13.81
N ASN A 155 9.40 -2.76 -13.48
CA ASN A 155 10.75 -2.26 -13.15
C ASN A 155 11.11 -2.38 -11.66
N ASN A 156 10.22 -2.95 -10.84
CA ASN A 156 10.39 -3.09 -9.39
C ASN A 156 10.85 -1.79 -8.70
N LEU A 157 10.17 -0.68 -9.05
CA LEU A 157 10.48 0.64 -8.50
C LEU A 157 10.03 0.71 -7.03
N SER A 158 10.88 1.32 -6.19
CA SER A 158 10.57 1.52 -4.78
C SER A 158 9.58 2.67 -4.59
N ILE A 159 8.57 2.45 -3.74
CA ILE A 159 7.52 3.43 -3.44
C ILE A 159 8.00 4.38 -2.34
N ASP A 160 7.63 5.66 -2.43
CA ASP A 160 7.91 6.63 -1.36
C ASP A 160 6.86 6.60 -0.25
N ALA A 161 7.08 5.77 0.77
CA ALA A 161 6.19 5.66 1.92
C ALA A 161 5.99 6.99 2.66
N GLN A 162 7.01 7.86 2.73
CA GLN A 162 6.94 9.12 3.46
C GLN A 162 5.95 10.08 2.81
N TYR A 163 5.95 10.14 1.47
CA TYR A 163 4.99 10.93 0.71
C TYR A 163 3.54 10.56 1.04
N TYR A 164 3.22 9.27 1.09
CA TYR A 164 1.88 8.81 1.42
C TYR A 164 1.48 9.12 2.86
N ILE A 165 2.41 9.09 3.83
CA ILE A 165 2.12 9.48 5.20
C ILE A 165 1.74 10.96 5.27
N GLU A 166 2.62 11.84 4.77
CA GLU A 166 2.47 13.29 4.91
C GLU A 166 1.30 13.85 4.08
N HIS A 167 1.15 13.40 2.84
CA HIS A 167 0.23 14.01 1.88
C HIS A 167 -1.12 13.29 1.79
N GLN A 168 -1.17 11.99 2.09
CA GLN A 168 -2.38 11.19 1.95
C GLN A 168 -3.01 10.84 3.30
N LEU A 169 -2.24 10.37 4.28
CA LEU A 169 -2.78 9.88 5.56
C LEU A 169 -2.91 10.94 6.65
N GLN A 170 -2.00 11.92 6.71
CA GLN A 170 -1.94 12.87 7.82
C GLN A 170 -3.19 13.76 7.89
N LEU A 171 -3.54 14.44 6.79
CA LEU A 171 -4.68 15.37 6.78
C LEU A 171 -6.03 14.69 7.10
N PRO A 172 -6.37 13.51 6.54
CA PRO A 172 -7.65 12.88 6.83
C PRO A 172 -7.75 12.35 8.26
N LEU A 173 -6.67 11.77 8.79
CA LEU A 173 -6.67 11.24 10.15
C LEU A 173 -6.76 12.36 11.19
N LEU A 174 -6.03 13.47 11.01
CA LEU A 174 -6.13 14.62 11.91
C LEU A 174 -7.55 15.21 11.94
N ARG A 175 -8.24 15.26 10.79
CA ARG A 175 -9.63 15.75 10.73
C ARG A 175 -10.62 14.90 11.54
N ILE A 176 -10.38 13.59 11.65
CA ILE A 176 -11.25 12.67 12.37
C ILE A 176 -10.93 12.68 13.86
N PHE A 177 -9.65 12.54 14.21
CA PHE A 177 -9.21 12.41 15.60
C PHE A 177 -9.10 13.75 16.33
N GLY A 178 -8.86 14.86 15.62
CA GLY A 178 -8.74 16.20 16.19
C GLY A 178 -9.96 16.61 17.04
N PRO A 179 -11.18 16.60 16.48
CA PRO A 179 -12.39 16.93 17.24
C PRO A 179 -12.70 15.99 18.41
N ILE A 180 -12.22 14.73 18.35
CA ILE A 180 -12.47 13.72 19.38
C ILE A 180 -11.50 13.89 20.55
N MET A 181 -10.24 14.23 20.26
CA MET A 181 -9.19 14.39 21.26
C MET A 181 -9.07 15.83 21.79
N GLY A 182 -9.70 16.80 21.13
CA GLY A 182 -9.66 18.21 21.48
C GLY A 182 -8.38 18.95 21.05
N ASP A 183 -7.33 18.22 20.65
CA ASP A 183 -6.04 18.78 20.25
C ASP A 183 -5.45 18.05 19.03
N ASP A 184 -5.24 18.79 17.93
CA ASP A 184 -4.65 18.26 16.70
C ASP A 184 -3.19 17.83 16.88
N SER A 185 -2.43 18.53 17.73
CA SER A 185 -1.02 18.23 18.02
C SER A 185 -0.86 16.90 18.77
N LYS A 186 -1.78 16.60 19.70
CA LYS A 186 -1.82 15.32 20.41
C LYS A 186 -2.15 14.17 19.45
N ALA A 187 -3.14 14.37 18.57
CA ALA A 187 -3.46 13.38 17.54
C ALA A 187 -2.27 13.13 16.59
N GLN A 188 -1.58 14.19 16.16
CA GLN A 188 -0.42 14.06 15.27
C GLN A 188 0.73 13.27 15.91
N SER A 189 1.10 13.63 17.14
CA SER A 189 2.17 12.94 17.86
C SER A 189 1.81 11.48 18.13
N LEU A 190 0.58 11.17 18.55
CA LEU A 190 0.16 9.80 18.84
C LEU A 190 0.12 8.90 17.60
N LEU A 191 -0.31 9.44 16.45
CA LEU A 191 -0.50 8.66 15.22
C LEU A 191 0.78 8.52 14.40
N PHE A 192 1.63 9.54 14.36
CA PHE A 192 2.80 9.59 13.47
C PHE A 192 4.15 9.53 14.20
N SER A 193 4.19 9.79 15.51
CA SER A 193 5.41 9.75 16.32
C SER A 193 5.31 8.62 17.35
N GLY A 194 6.03 7.52 17.13
CA GLY A 194 5.96 6.40 18.07
C GLY A 194 6.91 5.25 17.77
N ALA A 195 6.77 4.17 18.52
CA ALA A 195 7.57 2.95 18.32
C ALA A 195 7.25 2.28 16.96
N HIS A 196 6.01 2.44 16.47
CA HIS A 196 5.53 1.88 15.21
C HIS A 196 6.19 2.50 13.98
N THR A 197 6.66 3.75 14.05
CA THR A 197 7.34 4.43 12.93
C THR A 197 8.86 4.24 12.90
N ARG A 198 9.45 3.67 13.96
CA ARG A 198 10.91 3.44 14.03
C ARG A 198 11.42 2.35 13.09
N LYS A 199 10.54 1.44 12.64
CA LYS A 199 10.90 0.31 11.79
C LYS A 199 10.68 0.67 10.32
N LEU A 200 11.75 1.11 9.66
CA LEU A 200 11.76 1.42 8.24
C LEU A 200 12.31 0.25 7.43
N HIS A 201 11.60 -0.13 6.37
CA HIS A 201 12.10 -1.07 5.36
C HIS A 201 12.21 -0.37 4.02
N THR A 202 13.42 0.01 3.63
CA THR A 202 13.69 0.56 2.31
C THR A 202 14.07 -0.58 1.37
N PRO A 203 13.24 -0.94 0.37
CA PRO A 203 13.62 -1.92 -0.64
C PRO A 203 14.82 -1.39 -1.45
N THR A 204 15.74 -2.28 -1.80
CA THR A 204 16.88 -1.92 -2.67
C THR A 204 16.36 -1.79 -4.11
N PRO A 205 16.51 -0.62 -4.76
CA PRO A 205 16.06 -0.46 -6.14
C PRO A 205 16.88 -1.36 -7.06
N GLN A 206 16.21 -2.22 -7.84
CA GLN A 206 16.89 -3.15 -8.76
C GLN A 206 17.16 -2.53 -10.13
N GLY A 207 16.45 -1.47 -10.50
CA GLY A 207 16.52 -0.85 -11.83
C GLY A 207 17.67 0.14 -12.07
N ASN A 208 18.38 0.59 -11.03
CA ASN A 208 19.42 1.61 -11.21
C ASN A 208 20.72 0.99 -11.73
N ALA A 209 21.41 1.68 -12.65
CA ALA A 209 22.71 1.23 -13.18
C ALA A 209 23.74 0.93 -12.07
N LEU A 210 23.72 1.72 -11.00
CA LEU A 210 24.56 1.52 -9.81
C LEU A 210 24.18 0.27 -9.00
N ALA A 211 22.91 -0.14 -9.01
CA ALA A 211 22.45 -1.30 -8.26
C ALA A 211 23.04 -2.62 -8.79
N LYS A 212 23.44 -2.66 -10.07
CA LYS A 212 24.10 -3.82 -10.69
C LYS A 212 25.49 -4.10 -10.12
N PHE A 213 26.15 -3.10 -9.53
CA PHE A 213 27.49 -3.22 -8.94
C PHE A 213 27.46 -3.43 -7.41
N VAL A 214 26.27 -3.51 -6.81
CA VAL A 214 26.13 -3.71 -5.36
C VAL A 214 26.36 -5.17 -5.00
N THR A 215 27.36 -5.44 -4.17
CA THR A 215 27.62 -6.76 -3.61
C THR A 215 26.75 -7.01 -2.38
N LYS A 216 26.15 -8.21 -2.28
CA LYS A 216 25.34 -8.60 -1.13
C LYS A 216 26.24 -9.17 -0.03
N SER A 217 26.42 -8.44 1.05
CA SER A 217 27.14 -8.92 2.23
C SER A 217 26.17 -9.45 3.29
N LEU A 218 26.44 -10.65 3.80
CA LEU A 218 25.67 -11.23 4.89
C LEU A 218 25.97 -10.47 6.20
N ARG A 219 24.94 -10.25 7.01
CA ARG A 219 25.00 -9.55 8.28
C ARG A 219 24.38 -10.40 9.38
N CYS A 220 24.92 -10.30 10.59
CA CYS A 220 24.31 -10.91 11.77
C CYS A 220 22.89 -10.35 11.98
N MET A 221 21.89 -11.21 12.19
CA MET A 221 20.50 -10.78 12.37
C MET A 221 20.28 -9.95 13.65
N GLY A 222 21.11 -10.16 14.68
CA GLY A 222 21.05 -9.42 15.94
C GLY A 222 21.82 -8.10 15.89
N CYS A 223 23.15 -8.15 15.79
CA CYS A 223 24.01 -6.96 15.85
C CYS A 223 24.19 -6.22 14.52
N LYS A 224 23.69 -6.75 13.39
CA LYS A 224 23.86 -6.19 12.03
C LYS A 224 25.31 -6.02 11.56
N GLU A 225 26.26 -6.61 12.26
CA GLU A 225 27.67 -6.59 11.90
C GLU A 225 27.94 -7.41 10.62
N ILE A 226 28.84 -6.92 9.77
CA ILE A 226 29.28 -7.58 8.53
C ILE A 226 30.55 -8.38 8.86
N SER A 227 30.50 -9.70 8.73
CA SER A 227 31.73 -10.50 8.79
C SER A 227 31.61 -11.79 7.98
N TRP A 228 32.70 -12.10 7.26
CA TRP A 228 32.82 -13.23 6.35
C TRP A 228 32.72 -14.59 7.05
N PHE A 229 33.13 -14.67 8.32
CA PHE A 229 33.14 -15.92 9.08
C PHE A 229 31.72 -16.43 9.41
N TRP A 230 30.73 -15.54 9.45
CA TRP A 230 29.35 -15.84 9.86
C TRP A 230 28.41 -16.20 8.70
N ALA A 231 28.92 -16.19 7.46
CA ALA A 231 28.14 -16.39 6.23
C ALA A 231 27.31 -17.69 6.23
N ARG A 232 27.76 -18.71 6.96
CA ARG A 232 27.09 -20.02 7.04
C ARG A 232 26.21 -20.19 8.28
N MET A 233 26.27 -19.25 9.23
CA MET A 233 25.78 -19.42 10.60
C MET A 233 24.71 -18.41 11.03
N GLY A 234 24.49 -17.33 10.28
CA GLY A 234 23.40 -16.36 10.48
C GLY A 234 23.56 -15.39 11.67
N PHE A 235 24.42 -15.72 12.65
CA PHE A 235 24.69 -14.92 13.86
C PHE A 235 26.18 -14.84 14.17
N SER A 236 26.62 -13.73 14.78
CA SER A 236 27.97 -13.59 15.35
C SER A 236 28.15 -14.42 16.62
N THR A 237 29.39 -14.76 17.00
CA THR A 237 29.71 -15.51 18.25
C THR A 237 29.08 -14.86 19.48
N THR A 238 29.19 -13.55 19.59
CA THR A 238 28.61 -12.76 20.69
C THR A 238 27.09 -12.86 20.72
N CYS A 239 26.43 -12.72 19.55
CA CYS A 239 24.98 -12.92 19.47
C CYS A 239 24.57 -14.37 19.70
N ARG A 240 25.41 -15.35 19.37
CA ARG A 240 25.12 -16.77 19.56
C ARG A 240 25.09 -17.17 21.04
N ILE A 241 26.04 -16.66 21.84
CA ILE A 241 26.04 -16.81 23.31
C ILE A 241 24.78 -16.17 23.91
N TRP A 242 24.30 -15.08 23.32
CA TRP A 242 23.06 -14.42 23.73
C TRP A 242 21.80 -15.19 23.28
N THR A 243 21.84 -15.90 22.15
CA THR A 243 20.73 -16.74 21.68
C THR A 243 20.61 -18.07 22.44
N SER A 244 21.68 -18.56 23.08
CA SER A 244 21.61 -19.78 23.89
C SER A 244 20.92 -19.58 25.25
N SER A 245 20.76 -18.33 25.70
CA SER A 245 20.13 -18.00 26.99
C SER A 245 18.68 -17.49 26.89
N ARG A 246 18.14 -17.28 25.68
CA ARG A 246 16.74 -16.91 25.44
C ARG A 246 16.06 -17.91 24.50
N SER A 247 14.76 -18.11 24.69
CA SER A 247 13.91 -18.91 23.79
C SER A 247 14.08 -18.44 22.34
N TRP A 248 14.28 -19.39 21.42
CA TRP A 248 14.46 -19.19 19.98
C TRP A 248 13.42 -18.27 19.32
N LYS A 249 12.21 -18.16 19.91
CA LYS A 249 11.11 -17.32 19.43
C LYS A 249 11.44 -15.82 19.47
N ASP A 250 12.30 -15.37 20.39
CA ASP A 250 12.55 -13.93 20.60
C ASP A 250 13.64 -13.36 19.68
N VAL A 251 14.48 -14.21 19.07
CA VAL A 251 15.68 -13.76 18.34
C VAL A 251 15.64 -14.01 16.84
N ALA A 252 14.87 -15.01 16.40
CA ALA A 252 14.97 -15.53 15.04
C ALA A 252 13.62 -15.77 14.34
N GLU A 253 12.55 -15.08 14.74
CA GLU A 253 11.32 -15.15 13.94
C GLU A 253 11.53 -14.33 12.65
N PRO A 254 11.51 -14.97 11.46
CA PRO A 254 11.58 -14.22 10.21
C PRO A 254 10.42 -13.23 10.18
N ARG A 255 10.67 -11.99 9.71
CA ARG A 255 9.69 -10.87 9.75
C ARG A 255 8.34 -11.20 9.09
N VAL A 256 8.30 -12.27 8.30
CA VAL A 256 7.12 -13.01 7.88
C VAL A 256 7.45 -14.50 8.07
N PRO A 257 6.63 -15.30 8.77
CA PRO A 257 6.79 -16.75 8.80
C PRO A 257 6.84 -17.29 7.37
N THR A 258 7.89 -18.02 7.00
CA THR A 258 8.01 -18.58 5.64
C THR A 258 6.79 -19.44 5.28
N THR A 259 6.18 -20.07 6.28
CA THR A 259 4.94 -20.85 6.19
C THR A 259 3.69 -20.02 5.87
N SER A 260 3.59 -18.77 6.33
CA SER A 260 2.43 -17.92 6.02
C SER A 260 2.53 -17.36 4.60
N CYS A 261 3.74 -17.01 4.15
CA CYS A 261 3.99 -16.55 2.79
C CYS A 261 3.70 -17.64 1.75
N THR A 262 4.20 -18.86 1.95
CA THR A 262 3.94 -19.99 1.03
C THR A 262 2.47 -20.36 0.99
N ARG A 263 1.76 -20.33 2.11
CA ARG A 263 0.31 -20.55 2.16
C ARG A 263 -0.47 -19.47 1.39
N GLN A 264 -0.07 -18.21 1.52
CA GLN A 264 -0.72 -17.11 0.80
C GLN A 264 -0.47 -17.21 -0.70
N GLN A 265 0.76 -17.50 -1.12
CA GLN A 265 1.10 -17.75 -2.53
C GLN A 265 0.28 -18.92 -3.12
N GLN A 266 0.20 -20.03 -2.40
CA GLN A 266 -0.59 -21.19 -2.82
C GLN A 266 -2.08 -20.86 -2.96
N HIS A 267 -2.64 -20.07 -2.04
CA HIS A 267 -4.03 -19.63 -2.09
C HIS A 267 -4.31 -18.78 -3.33
N TRP A 268 -3.48 -17.78 -3.60
CA TRP A 268 -3.59 -16.93 -4.80
C TRP A 268 -3.45 -17.73 -6.09
N TRP A 269 -2.47 -18.64 -6.17
CA TRP A 269 -2.28 -19.51 -7.32
C TRP A 269 -3.51 -20.39 -7.59
N THR A 270 -4.11 -20.92 -6.52
CA THR A 270 -5.32 -21.75 -6.61
C THR A 270 -6.52 -20.94 -7.10
N LEU A 271 -6.69 -19.70 -6.62
CA LEU A 271 -7.75 -18.80 -7.10
C LEU A 271 -7.58 -18.43 -8.58
N LEU A 272 -6.36 -18.12 -9.02
CA LEU A 272 -6.05 -17.84 -10.42
C LEU A 272 -6.28 -19.07 -11.31
N SER A 273 -5.85 -20.25 -10.87
CA SER A 273 -6.09 -21.51 -11.58
C SER A 273 -7.59 -21.77 -11.77
N ARG A 274 -8.40 -21.52 -10.72
CA ARG A 274 -9.86 -21.62 -10.81
C ARG A 274 -10.46 -20.59 -11.76
N ALA A 275 -10.00 -19.34 -11.71
CA ALA A 275 -10.48 -18.28 -12.60
C ALA A 275 -10.15 -18.56 -14.08
N CYS A 276 -8.98 -19.14 -14.36
CA CYS A 276 -8.54 -19.54 -15.70
C CYS A 276 -9.06 -20.92 -16.15
N GLY A 277 -9.84 -21.62 -15.31
CA GLY A 277 -10.36 -22.96 -15.63
C GLY A 277 -9.31 -24.07 -15.66
N TRP A 278 -8.14 -23.88 -15.03
CA TRP A 278 -7.10 -24.89 -14.93
C TRP A 278 -7.40 -25.88 -13.79
N ALA A 279 -7.12 -27.16 -14.02
CA ALA A 279 -7.20 -28.17 -12.97
C ALA A 279 -6.29 -27.80 -11.78
N GLN A 280 -6.66 -28.23 -10.57
CA GLN A 280 -5.98 -27.85 -9.32
C GLN A 280 -4.47 -28.15 -9.38
N THR A 281 -3.66 -27.11 -9.60
CA THR A 281 -2.20 -27.20 -9.58
C THR A 281 -1.66 -26.65 -8.26
N THR A 282 -0.70 -27.36 -7.68
CA THR A 282 0.08 -26.87 -6.55
C THR A 282 1.23 -26.00 -7.07
N TRP A 283 1.47 -24.87 -6.40
CA TRP A 283 2.58 -23.98 -6.73
C TRP A 283 3.88 -24.62 -6.24
N THR A 284 4.71 -25.12 -7.17
CA THR A 284 6.09 -25.51 -6.89
C THR A 284 6.96 -24.29 -7.16
N GLY A 285 7.64 -23.76 -6.15
CA GLY A 285 8.39 -22.49 -6.21
C GLY A 285 9.50 -22.41 -7.28
N PRO A 286 10.34 -21.36 -7.27
CA PRO A 286 11.21 -20.98 -8.39
C PRO A 286 12.30 -21.97 -8.82
N LEU A 287 12.41 -23.15 -8.18
CA LEU A 287 13.37 -24.20 -8.50
C LEU A 287 12.72 -25.55 -8.90
N GLY A 288 11.40 -25.61 -9.06
CA GLY A 288 10.68 -26.85 -9.40
C GLY A 288 10.05 -26.79 -10.78
N LYS A 289 10.54 -27.63 -11.70
CA LYS A 289 9.90 -27.95 -12.99
C LYS A 289 8.41 -28.25 -12.75
N THR A 290 7.54 -27.65 -13.54
CA THR A 290 6.13 -28.08 -13.65
C THR A 290 6.12 -29.51 -14.16
N THR A 291 5.83 -30.48 -13.30
CA THR A 291 5.50 -31.84 -13.73
C THR A 291 4.04 -31.84 -14.19
N PRO A 292 3.74 -32.13 -15.47
CA PRO A 292 2.37 -32.27 -15.90
C PRO A 292 1.85 -33.62 -15.39
N ALA A 293 0.90 -33.60 -14.47
CA ALA A 293 0.00 -34.73 -14.31
C ALA A 293 -0.90 -34.77 -15.57
N GLN A 294 -0.76 -35.88 -16.30
CA GLN A 294 -1.35 -36.15 -17.60
C GLN A 294 -2.86 -35.83 -17.67
N SER A 295 -3.26 -35.01 -18.65
CA SER A 295 -4.18 -35.45 -19.71
C SER A 295 -4.41 -34.34 -20.74
N ARG A 296 -4.57 -34.78 -22.00
CA ARG A 296 -4.63 -34.00 -23.23
C ARG A 296 -5.86 -33.08 -23.29
N ARG A 297 -5.67 -31.84 -23.71
CA ARG A 297 -6.37 -31.23 -24.86
C ARG A 297 -5.69 -29.91 -25.23
N THR A 298 -4.92 -29.93 -26.30
CA THR A 298 -4.51 -28.75 -27.04
C THR A 298 -5.75 -28.10 -27.64
N MET A 299 -6.24 -27.02 -27.04
CA MET A 299 -7.16 -26.10 -27.71
C MET A 299 -6.39 -24.81 -28.00
N ARG A 300 -5.96 -24.66 -29.25
CA ARG A 300 -5.58 -23.35 -29.80
C ARG A 300 -6.81 -22.45 -29.68
N MET A 301 -6.71 -21.38 -28.89
CA MET A 301 -7.65 -20.26 -28.98
C MET A 301 -6.86 -18.99 -29.32
N THR A 302 -7.14 -18.48 -30.51
CA THR A 302 -6.71 -17.18 -31.03
C THR A 302 -7.27 -16.04 -30.20
N PRO A 303 -6.60 -14.87 -30.14
CA PRO A 303 -7.05 -13.74 -29.34
C PRO A 303 -8.23 -13.04 -30.01
N ARG A 304 -9.43 -13.15 -29.44
CA ARG A 304 -10.54 -12.25 -29.74
C ARG A 304 -11.24 -11.82 -28.45
N HIS A 305 -11.27 -10.50 -28.28
CA HIS A 305 -12.19 -9.70 -27.47
C HIS A 305 -12.17 -9.89 -25.95
N TRP A 306 -11.36 -9.04 -25.30
CA TRP A 306 -11.62 -8.57 -23.93
C TRP A 306 -11.65 -7.05 -23.93
N TRP A 307 -12.78 -6.50 -24.39
CA TRP A 307 -13.27 -5.16 -24.03
C TRP A 307 -14.80 -5.20 -24.12
N ARG A 308 -15.45 -5.36 -22.98
CA ARG A 308 -16.77 -4.83 -22.62
C ARG A 308 -16.90 -4.84 -21.11
#